data_AF-A0A0F8WD24-F1
#
_entry.id   AF-A0A0F8WD24-F1
#
_cell.length_a   1.000
_cell.length_b   1.000
_cell.length_c   1.000
_cell.angle_alpha   90.00
_cell.angle_beta   90.00
_cell.angle_gamma   90.00
#
_symmetry.space_group_name_H-M   'P 1'
#
loop_
_entity.id
_entity.type
_entity.pdbx_description
1 polymer ?
#
loop_
_entity_poly.entity_id
_entity_poly.type
_entity_poly.pdbx_seq_one_letter_code
_entity_poly.pdbx_strand_id
1 'polypeptide(L)' 'MIYTVFTETDWQIVTSNFPGKDLYFARHDCMEPGMRSWMILSERKCRECGEAVPDNIQTLVALLGWKENE' A
#
# COMPACT_ATOMS: atom_id res chain seq x y z
N MET A 1 -14.56 4.75 -2.12
CA MET A 1 -14.49 3.36 -2.64
C MET A 1 -13.02 2.99 -2.72
N ILE A 2 -12.62 1.84 -2.19
CA ILE A 2 -11.22 1.38 -2.24
C ILE A 2 -11.02 0.50 -3.47
N TYR A 3 -9.96 0.74 -4.22
CA TYR A 3 -9.59 -0.06 -5.40
C TYR A 3 -8.08 -0.26 -5.47
N THR A 4 -7.67 -1.32 -6.17
CA THR A 4 -6.26 -1.67 -6.37
C THR A 4 -5.71 -0.95 -7.59
N VAL A 5 -4.56 -0.29 -7.42
CA VAL A 5 -3.84 0.45 -8.47
C VAL A 5 -2.71 -0.39 -9.06
N PHE A 6 -2.08 -1.23 -8.24
CA PHE A 6 -0.96 -2.07 -8.62
C PHE A 6 -0.97 -3.37 -7.81
N THR A 7 -0.55 -4.48 -8.42
CA THR A 7 -0.38 -5.78 -7.76
C THR A 7 0.95 -6.37 -8.17
N GLU A 8 1.66 -6.92 -7.20
CA GLU A 8 2.88 -7.68 -7.39
C GLU A 8 2.95 -8.81 -6.37
N THR A 9 2.91 -10.04 -6.86
CA THR A 9 2.88 -11.24 -6.02
C THR A 9 1.73 -11.16 -5.00
N ASP A 10 2.05 -10.98 -3.73
CA ASP A 10 1.20 -10.88 -2.54
C ASP A 10 1.10 -9.44 -1.99
N TRP A 11 1.71 -8.48 -2.67
CA TRP A 11 1.69 -7.06 -2.36
C TRP A 11 0.85 -6.28 -3.36
N GLN A 12 0.16 -5.26 -2.86
CA GLN A 12 -0.72 -4.41 -3.64
C GLN A 12 -0.56 -2.96 -3.23
N ILE A 13 -0.81 -2.06 -4.17
CA ILE A 13 -1.05 -0.65 -3.87
C ILE A 13 -2.54 -0.41 -4.03
N VAL A 14 -3.16 0.09 -2.97
CA VAL A 14 -4.58 0.37 -2.92
C VAL A 14 -4.79 1.85 -2.62
N THR A 15 -5.84 2.41 -3.20
CA THR A 15 -6.22 3.79 -2.95
C THR A 15 -7.70 3.88 -2.66
N SER A 16 -8.10 4.90 -1.90
CA SER A 16 -9.50 5.26 -1.73
C SER A 16 -9.76 6.56 -2.45
N ASN A 17 -10.79 6.57 -3.30
CA ASN A 17 -11.33 7.82 -3.85
C ASN A 17 -12.01 8.59 -2.71
N PHE A 18 -11.26 9.49 -2.07
CA PHE A 18 -11.75 10.44 -1.08
C PHE A 18 -11.92 11.80 -1.78
N PRO A 19 -13.03 12.52 -1.60
CA PRO A 19 -13.25 13.79 -2.30
C PRO A 19 -12.10 14.76 -2.05
N GLY A 20 -11.30 15.01 -3.09
CA GLY A 20 -10.18 15.95 -3.08
C GLY A 20 -8.84 15.40 -2.60
N LYS A 21 -8.71 14.11 -2.21
CA LYS A 21 -7.44 13.46 -1.87
C LYS A 21 -7.49 11.94 -2.14
N ASP A 22 -6.61 11.43 -2.99
CA ASP A 22 -6.33 10.02 -3.21
C ASP A 22 -5.22 9.52 -2.27
N LEU A 23 -5.58 8.92 -1.13
CA LEU A 23 -4.60 8.31 -0.23
C LEU A 23 -4.15 6.93 -0.73
N TYR A 24 -2.85 6.77 -0.97
CA TYR A 24 -2.23 5.51 -1.40
C TYR A 24 -1.63 4.73 -0.24
N PHE A 25 -1.89 3.43 -0.21
CA PHE A 25 -1.40 2.51 0.81
C PHE A 25 -0.81 1.26 0.17
N ALA A 26 0.19 0.66 0.82
CA ALA A 26 0.57 -0.71 0.53
C ALA A 26 -0.37 -1.67 1.28
N ARG A 27 -0.79 -2.75 0.63
CA ARG A 27 -1.57 -3.85 1.20
C ARG A 27 -0.81 -5.15 0.99
N HIS A 28 -0.73 -5.97 2.01
CA HIS A 28 -0.13 -7.30 1.95
C HIS A 28 -1.14 -8.33 2.45
N ASP A 29 -1.42 -9.33 1.61
CA ASP A 29 -2.20 -10.51 1.99
C ASP A 29 -1.25 -11.45 2.74
N CYS A 30 -1.35 -11.48 4.06
CA CYS A 30 -0.44 -12.21 4.94
C CYS A 30 -0.67 -13.75 4.86
N MET A 31 0.12 -14.51 5.64
CA MET A 31 0.14 -15.98 5.60
C MET A 31 -1.23 -16.67 5.81
N GLU A 32 -2.18 -16.04 6.50
CA GLU A 32 -3.53 -16.57 6.67
C GLU A 32 -4.50 -15.98 5.62
N PRO A 33 -5.29 -16.83 4.91
CA PRO A 33 -6.27 -16.34 3.95
C PRO A 33 -7.25 -15.32 4.56
N GLY A 34 -7.23 -14.09 4.04
CA GLY A 34 -8.08 -13.00 4.51
C GLY A 34 -7.41 -12.07 5.53
N MET A 35 -6.23 -12.40 6.04
CA MET A 35 -5.44 -11.51 6.88
C MET A 35 -4.77 -10.44 6.01
N ARG A 36 -5.24 -9.20 6.13
CA ARG A 36 -4.78 -8.07 5.31
C ARG A 36 -4.16 -7.00 6.18
N SER A 37 -2.89 -6.69 5.95
CA SER A 37 -2.23 -5.55 6.57
C SER A 37 -2.18 -4.36 5.61
N TRP A 38 -2.43 -3.16 6.14
CA TRP A 38 -2.40 -1.90 5.39
C TRP A 38 -1.28 -1.04 5.96
N MET A 39 -0.44 -0.53 5.09
CA MET A 39 0.77 0.21 5.46
C MET A 39 0.79 1.56 4.77
N ILE A 40 1.11 2.59 5.55
CA ILE A 40 1.38 3.94 5.04
C ILE A 40 2.83 4.07 4.56
N LEU A 41 3.13 5.15 3.84
CA LEU A 41 4.44 5.41 3.23
C LEU A 41 5.65 5.22 4.17
N SER A 42 5.52 5.58 5.45
CA SER A 42 6.64 5.50 6.40
C SER A 42 6.96 4.07 6.86
N GLU A 43 6.10 3.11 6.56
CA GLU A 43 6.23 1.74 7.05
C GLU A 43 7.01 0.87 6.06
N ARG A 44 8.06 0.23 6.58
CA ARG A 44 8.97 -0.63 5.79
C ARG A 44 8.73 -2.11 6.01
N LYS A 45 7.84 -2.48 6.93
CA LYS A 45 7.49 -3.86 7.27
C LYS A 45 5.99 -4.00 7.51
N CYS A 46 5.43 -5.13 7.14
CA CYS A 46 4.09 -5.54 7.51
C CYS A 46 3.99 -5.66 9.04
N ARG A 47 2.98 -5.02 9.64
CA ARG A 47 2.77 -5.08 11.10
C ARG A 47 2.36 -6.46 11.60
N GLU A 48 1.70 -7.23 10.73
CA GLU A 48 1.10 -8.52 11.09
C GLU A 48 2.11 -9.66 11.00
N CYS A 49 2.79 -9.80 9.86
CA CYS A 49 3.74 -10.90 9.62
C CYS A 49 5.21 -10.49 9.73
N GLY A 50 5.52 -9.20 9.83
CA GLY A 50 6.90 -8.69 9.92
C GLY A 50 7.66 -8.69 8.59
N GLU A 51 7.04 -9.12 7.50
CA GLU A 51 7.65 -9.17 6.17
C GLU A 51 8.02 -7.77 5.68
N ALA A 52 9.16 -7.65 5.00
CA ALA A 52 9.61 -6.38 4.46
C ALA A 52 8.76 -5.96 3.26
N VAL A 53 8.34 -4.70 3.21
CA VAL A 53 7.64 -4.16 2.04
C VAL A 53 8.62 -4.12 0.86
N PRO A 54 8.30 -4.67 -0.32
CA PRO A 54 9.16 -4.62 -1.50
C PRO A 54 9.53 -3.19 -1.91
N ASP A 55 10.75 -2.98 -2.39
CA ASP A 55 11.28 -1.66 -2.72
C ASP A 55 10.49 -0.93 -3.80
N ASN A 56 9.96 -1.66 -4.78
CA ASN A 56 9.09 -1.13 -5.81
C ASN A 56 7.73 -0.68 -5.27
N ILE A 57 7.11 -1.43 -4.36
CA ILE A 57 5.89 -1.01 -3.65
C ILE A 57 6.16 0.26 -2.85
N GLN A 58 7.26 0.30 -2.08
CA GLN A 58 7.65 1.48 -1.30
C GLN A 58 7.87 2.70 -2.22
N THR A 59 8.57 2.50 -3.34
CA THR A 59 8.88 3.57 -4.31
C THR A 59 7.62 4.10 -4.96
N LEU A 60 6.72 3.23 -5.43
CA LEU A 60 5.49 3.64 -6.08
C LEU A 60 4.54 4.36 -5.11
N VAL A 61 4.37 3.88 -3.87
CA VAL A 61 3.58 4.58 -2.86
C VAL A 61 4.17 5.97 -2.57
N ALA A 62 5.51 6.09 -2.50
CA ALA A 62 6.18 7.38 -2.32
C ALA A 62 5.90 8.37 -3.45
N LEU A 63 6.06 7.92 -4.70
CA LEU A 63 5.85 8.75 -5.89
C LEU A 63 4.38 9.18 -6.03
N LEU A 64 3.45 8.26 -5.78
CA LEU A 64 2.01 8.55 -5.84
C LEU A 64 1.57 9.52 -4.73
N GLY A 65 2.08 9.34 -3.51
CA GLY A 65 1.80 10.25 -2.39
C GLY A 65 2.47 11.63 -2.51
N TRP A 66 3.61 11.73 -3.21
CA TRP A 66 4.24 13.03 -3.48
C TRP A 66 3.43 13.90 -4.44
N LYS A 67 2.86 13.29 -5.49
CA LYS A 67 2.01 13.99 -6.48
C LYS A 67 0.78 14.66 -5.87
N GLU A 68 0.30 14.20 -4.71
CA GLU A 68 -0.81 14.84 -3.99
C GLU A 68 -0.44 16.15 -3.28
N ASN A 69 0.86 16.37 -3.02
CA ASN A 69 1.34 17.55 -2.29
C ASN A 69 1.83 18.67 -3.22
N GLU A 70 1.76 18.48 -4.54
CA GLU A 70 1.98 19.50 -5.58
C GLU A 70 0.66 20.17 -5.98
#